data_AF-A0A832W9I3-F1
#
_entry.id   AF-A0A832W9I3-F1
#
_cell.length_a   1.000
_cell.length_b   1.000
_cell.length_c   1.000
_cell.angle_alpha   90.00
_cell.angle_beta   90.00
_cell.angle_gamma   90.00
#
_symmetry.space_group_name_H-M   'P 1'
#
loop_
_entity.id
_entity.type
_entity.pdbx_description
1 polymer ?
#
loop_
_entity_poly.entity_id
_entity_poly.type
_entity_poly.pdbx_seq_one_letter_code
_entity_poly.pdbx_strand_id
1 'polypeptide(L)'
;MVKFGSKDKRARLVLISSIATSLVLMNLFLLGTLLVNMYRGEVSYTMVDIAAGSIFVLVITMIISLSLWPRIIDRLESREKKKQ
;
A
#
# COMPACT_ATOMS: atom_id res chain seq x y z
N MET A 1 -11.30 -11.49 32.26
CA MET A 1 -12.06 -11.00 31.10
C MET A 1 -11.08 -10.40 30.10
N VAL A 2 -10.67 -11.17 29.08
CA VAL A 2 -9.61 -10.76 28.16
C VAL A 2 -10.23 -9.96 27.01
N LYS A 3 -9.88 -8.67 26.89
CA LYS A 3 -10.33 -7.78 25.82
C LYS A 3 -9.68 -8.16 24.48
N PHE A 4 -10.07 -9.29 23.88
CA PHE A 4 -9.56 -9.72 22.56
C PHE A 4 -10.21 -8.96 21.38
N GLY A 5 -11.45 -8.48 21.53
CA GLY A 5 -12.19 -7.91 20.39
C GLY A 5 -11.72 -6.57 19.81
N SER A 6 -10.92 -5.78 20.56
CA SER A 6 -10.39 -4.49 20.06
C SER A 6 -9.09 -4.64 19.28
N LYS A 7 -8.25 -5.62 19.65
CA LYS A 7 -6.94 -5.85 19.03
C LYS A 7 -7.08 -6.49 17.64
N ASP A 8 -8.02 -7.42 17.48
CA ASP A 8 -8.30 -8.06 16.18
C ASP A 8 -8.86 -7.08 15.15
N LYS A 9 -9.76 -6.18 15.56
CA LYS A 9 -10.30 -5.15 14.66
C LYS A 9 -9.20 -4.21 14.16
N ARG A 10 -8.27 -3.82 15.05
CA ARG A 10 -7.12 -2.98 14.71
C ARG A 10 -6.15 -3.68 13.76
N ALA A 11 -5.82 -4.94 14.04
CA ALA A 11 -4.96 -5.76 13.16
C ALA A 11 -5.60 -5.96 11.78
N ARG A 12 -6.90 -6.23 11.73
CA ARG A 12 -7.65 -6.37 10.47
C ARG A 12 -7.72 -5.05 9.69
N LEU A 13 -7.89 -3.91 10.37
CA LEU A 13 -7.83 -2.58 9.76
C LEU A 13 -6.45 -2.29 9.18
N VAL A 14 -5.36 -2.56 9.91
CA VAL A 14 -3.98 -2.41 9.42
C VAL A 14 -3.74 -3.25 8.17
N LEU A 15 -4.18 -4.51 8.17
CA LEU A 15 -4.02 -5.39 7.02
C LEU A 15 -4.80 -4.92 5.80
N ILE A 16 -6.09 -4.61 5.95
CA ILE A 16 -6.93 -4.15 4.84
C ILE A 16 -6.39 -2.83 4.27
N SER A 17 -6.01 -1.91 5.14
CA SER A 17 -5.49 -0.61 4.73
C SER A 17 -4.12 -0.73 4.04
N SER A 18 -3.27 -1.66 4.50
CA SER A 18 -1.99 -1.95 3.87
C SER A 18 -2.14 -2.58 2.48
N ILE A 19 -3.05 -3.55 2.36
CA ILE A 19 -3.37 -4.19 1.08
C ILE A 19 -3.96 -3.17 0.11
N ALA A 20 -4.92 -2.36 0.57
CA ALA A 20 -5.54 -1.33 -0.26
C ALA A 20 -4.51 -0.31 -0.78
N THR A 21 -3.62 0.19 0.10
CA THR A 21 -2.56 1.12 -0.32
C THR A 21 -1.56 0.50 -1.28
N SER A 22 -1.15 -0.75 -1.05
CA SER A 22 -0.25 -1.46 -1.96
C SER A 22 -0.87 -1.66 -3.34
N LEU A 23 -2.15 -2.08 -3.40
CA LEU A 23 -2.87 -2.23 -4.67
C LEU A 23 -3.01 -0.91 -5.43
N VAL A 24 -3.33 0.20 -4.73
CA VAL A 24 -3.45 1.52 -5.36
C VAL A 24 -2.11 1.94 -5.98
N LEU A 25 -1.01 1.79 -5.24
CA LEU A 25 0.33 2.17 -5.73
C LEU A 25 0.80 1.26 -6.87
N MET A 26 0.50 -0.04 -6.81
CA MET A 26 0.78 -0.98 -7.91
C MET A 26 0.04 -0.58 -9.18
N ASN A 27 -1.26 -0.27 -9.08
CA ASN A 27 -2.06 0.14 -10.23
C ASN A 27 -1.57 1.48 -10.81
N LEU A 28 -1.16 2.43 -9.97
CA LEU A 28 -0.54 3.69 -10.41
C LEU A 28 0.74 3.44 -11.21
N PHE A 29 1.62 2.56 -10.73
CA PHE A 29 2.84 2.19 -11.46
C PHE A 29 2.51 1.50 -12.78
N LEU A 30 1.61 0.51 -12.76
CA LEU A 30 1.22 -0.25 -13.94
C LEU A 30 0.62 0.67 -15.02
N LEU A 31 -0.34 1.52 -14.65
CA LEU A 31 -0.93 2.50 -15.56
C LEU A 31 0.11 3.46 -16.11
N GLY A 32 1.03 3.95 -15.27
CA GLY A 32 2.12 4.82 -15.70
C GLY A 32 3.02 4.16 -16.74
N THR A 33 3.44 2.90 -16.52
CA THR A 33 4.28 2.17 -17.46
C THR A 33 3.57 1.89 -18.79
N LEU A 34 2.29 1.49 -18.76
CA LEU A 34 1.48 1.27 -19.95
C LEU A 34 1.29 2.57 -20.75
N LEU A 35 0.95 3.67 -20.09
CA LEU A 35 0.79 4.99 -20.72
C LEU A 35 2.08 5.45 -21.39
N VAL A 36 3.23 5.30 -20.71
CA VAL A 36 4.54 5.68 -21.27
C VAL A 36 4.89 4.80 -22.48
N ASN A 37 4.61 3.50 -22.43
CA ASN A 37 4.88 2.59 -23.56
C ASN A 37 3.98 2.89 -24.75
N MET A 38 2.73 3.29 -24.51
CA MET A 38 1.80 3.71 -25.57
C MET A 38 2.17 5.05 -26.21
N TYR A 39 2.57 6.04 -25.40
CA TYR A 39 2.81 7.41 -25.90
C TYR A 39 4.14 7.58 -26.64
N ARG A 40 5.16 6.76 -26.35
CA ARG A 40 6.50 6.95 -26.92
C ARG A 40 6.72 6.36 -28.32
N GLY A 41 5.76 5.61 -28.87
CA GLY A 41 5.84 5.04 -30.23
C GLY A 41 6.89 3.92 -30.41
N GLU A 42 7.96 3.93 -29.61
CA GLU A 42 8.93 2.85 -29.44
C GLU A 42 8.74 2.18 -28.07
N VAL A 43 8.90 0.85 -28.04
CA VAL A 43 8.79 0.04 -26.82
C VAL A 43 9.91 0.42 -25.84
N SER A 44 9.65 1.41 -24.99
CA SER A 44 10.63 1.93 -24.01
C SER A 44 10.84 0.97 -22.84
N TYR A 45 9.86 0.10 -22.57
CA TYR A 45 9.94 -0.95 -21.55
C TYR A 45 9.44 -2.27 -22.13
N THR A 46 10.23 -3.34 -21.96
CA THR A 46 9.79 -4.68 -22.35
C THR A 46 8.68 -5.15 -21.41
N MET A 47 7.88 -6.14 -21.83
CA MET A 47 6.88 -6.75 -20.94
C MET A 47 7.52 -7.34 -19.67
N VAL A 48 8.77 -7.80 -19.77
CA VAL A 48 9.54 -8.32 -18.63
C VAL A 48 9.83 -7.21 -17.62
N ASP A 49 10.23 -6.02 -18.09
CA ASP A 49 10.52 -4.86 -17.22
C ASP A 49 9.27 -4.37 -16.49
N ILE A 50 8.13 -4.32 -17.20
CA ILE A 50 6.85 -3.92 -16.63
C ILE A 50 6.39 -4.92 -15.56
N ALA A 51 6.50 -6.23 -15.84
CA ALA A 51 6.12 -7.27 -14.90
C ALA A 51 7.02 -7.28 -13.66
N ALA A 52 8.34 -7.26 -13.85
CA ALA A 52 9.32 -7.24 -12.77
C ALA A 52 9.19 -5.97 -11.92
N GLY A 53 9.02 -4.81 -12.55
CA GLY A 53 8.80 -3.53 -11.87
C GLY A 53 7.51 -3.53 -11.05
N SER A 54 6.41 -4.08 -11.59
CA SER A 54 5.14 -4.15 -10.89
C SER A 54 5.20 -5.04 -9.64
N ILE A 55 5.89 -6.19 -9.74
CA ILE A 55 6.11 -7.09 -8.59
C ILE A 55 6.99 -6.40 -7.53
N PHE A 56 8.06 -5.73 -7.95
CA PHE A 56 8.95 -5.00 -7.04
C PHE A 56 8.20 -3.90 -6.27
N VAL A 57 7.40 -3.09 -6.98
CA VAL A 57 6.57 -2.04 -6.37
C VAL A 57 5.54 -2.63 -5.41
N LEU A 58 4.89 -3.74 -5.76
CA LEU A 58 3.94 -4.42 -4.88
C LEU A 58 4.61 -4.87 -3.57
N VAL A 59 5.77 -5.52 -3.65
CA VAL A 59 6.49 -6.02 -2.45
C VAL A 59 6.97 -4.87 -1.57
N ILE A 60 7.64 -3.86 -2.15
CA ILE A 60 8.16 -2.70 -1.39
C ILE A 60 7.01 -1.95 -0.72
N THR A 61 5.91 -1.69 -1.45
CA THR A 61 4.76 -0.97 -0.90
C THR A 61 4.05 -1.76 0.19
N MET A 62 3.95 -3.08 0.04
CA MET A 62 3.38 -3.95 1.08
C MET A 62 4.20 -3.90 2.37
N ILE A 63 5.54 -3.96 2.28
CA ILE A 63 6.44 -3.85 3.45
C ILE A 63 6.30 -2.48 4.11
N ILE A 64 6.34 -1.41 3.32
CA ILE A 64 6.22 -0.03 3.83
C ILE A 64 4.85 0.18 4.48
N SER A 65 3.77 -0.24 3.83
CA SER A 65 2.42 -0.07 4.36
C SER A 65 2.22 -0.82 5.68
N LEU A 66 2.70 -2.07 5.78
CA LEU A 66 2.63 -2.83 7.03
C LEU A 66 3.40 -2.15 8.17
N SER A 67 4.49 -1.43 7.87
CA SER A 67 5.24 -0.64 8.86
C SER A 67 4.60 0.73 9.14
N LEU A 68 3.86 1.31 8.20
CA LEU A 68 3.36 2.68 8.27
C LEU A 68 1.98 2.75 8.96
N TRP A 69 1.06 1.85 8.60
CA TRP A 69 -0.30 1.83 9.13
C TRP A 69 -0.42 1.70 10.66
N PRO A 70 0.40 0.88 11.35
CA PRO A 70 0.41 0.84 12.81
C PRO A 70 0.71 2.21 13.42
N ARG A 71 1.74 2.91 12.90
CA ARG A 71 2.14 4.25 13.36
C ARG A 71 1.09 5.32 13.09
N ILE A 72 0.39 5.22 11.96
CA ILE A 72 -0.71 6.14 11.62
C ILE A 72 -1.88 5.95 12.58
N ILE A 73 -2.28 4.71 12.85
CA ILE A 73 -3.39 4.40 13.78
C ILE A 73 -3.01 4.81 15.21
N ASP A 74 -1.78 4.53 15.66
CA ASP A 74 -1.27 5.00 16.96
C ASP A 74 -1.35 6.54 17.06
N ARG A 75 -0.95 7.26 16.01
CA ARG A 75 -1.05 8.73 15.96
C ARG A 75 -2.49 9.22 15.98
N LEU A 76 -3.39 8.59 15.23
CA LEU A 76 -4.80 8.96 15.20
C LEU A 76 -5.46 8.79 16.57
N GLU A 77 -5.26 7.65 17.23
CA GLU A 77 -5.77 7.39 18.59
C GLU A 77 -5.20 8.40 19.61
N SER A 78 -3.90 8.75 19.51
CA SER A 78 -3.28 9.73 20.42
C SER A 78 -3.85 11.15 20.26
N ARG A 79 -4.27 11.53 19.04
CA ARG A 79 -4.89 12.84 18.78
C ARG A 79 -6.32 12.89 19.28
N GLU A 80 -7.04 11.77 19.21
CA GLU A 80 -8.41 11.69 19.72
C GLU A 80 -8.45 11.84 21.24
N LYS A 81 -7.53 11.19 21.96
CA LYS A 81 -7.40 11.30 23.42
C LYS A 81 -6.95 12.66 23.94
N LYS A 82 -6.28 13.47 23.10
CA LYS A 82 -5.83 14.83 23.46
C LYS A 82 -6.93 15.89 23.29
N LYS A 83 -8.05 15.51 22.65
CA LYS A 83 -9.18 16.39 22.35
C LYS A 83 -10.37 16.17 23.31
N GLN A 84 -10.35 15.07 24.07
CA GLN A 84 -11.19 14.86 25.26
C GLN A 84 -10.49 15.42 26.49
#